data_AF-X1PBG1-F1
#
_entry.id   AF-X1PBG1-F1
#
_cell.length_a   1.000
_cell.length_b   1.000
_cell.length_c   1.000
_cell.angle_alpha   90.00
_cell.angle_beta   90.00
_cell.angle_gamma   90.00
#
_symmetry.space_group_name_H-M   'P 1'
#
loop_
_entity.id
_entity.type
_entity.pdbx_description
1 polymer ?
#
loop_
_entity_poly.entity_id
_entity_poly.type
_entity_poly.pdbx_seq_one_letter_code
_entity_poly.pdbx_strand_id
1 'polypeptide(L)'
;PIDGAWHDMDLSAIVPAKAKAVFIIGHLQGAAVSWAIMFRKKGNVNEVVHGGMETIRANIERHRSSIVALDDDRKIQYKVDDENWDTLDLAVKGWWF
;
A
#
# COMPACT_ATOMS: atom_id res chain seq x y z
N PRO A 1 -9.68 -5.43 -2.36
CA PRO A 1 -10.57 -6.21 -1.47
C PRO A 1 -9.86 -6.48 -0.15
N ILE A 2 -10.60 -6.79 0.91
CA ILE A 2 -10.01 -7.17 2.20
C ILE A 2 -10.27 -8.66 2.40
N ASP A 3 -9.34 -9.48 1.94
CA ASP A 3 -9.46 -10.95 1.91
C ASP A 3 -8.12 -11.64 2.20
N GLY A 4 -7.12 -10.89 2.67
CA GLY A 4 -5.78 -11.41 2.88
C GLY A 4 -5.05 -11.87 1.61
N ALA A 5 -5.59 -11.59 0.41
CA ALA A 5 -4.95 -11.89 -0.86
C ALA A 5 -4.27 -10.65 -1.47
N TRP A 6 -3.34 -10.91 -2.38
CA TRP A 6 -2.70 -9.85 -3.16
C TRP A 6 -3.58 -9.45 -4.33
N HIS A 7 -3.86 -8.15 -4.43
CA HIS A 7 -4.66 -7.55 -5.50
C HIS A 7 -3.85 -6.56 -6.30
N ASP A 8 -4.13 -6.47 -7.60
CA ASP A 8 -3.56 -5.43 -8.44
C ASP A 8 -4.22 -4.07 -8.14
N MET A 9 -3.39 -3.04 -8.02
CA MET A 9 -3.81 -1.64 -7.96
C MET A 9 -3.29 -0.93 -9.20
N ASP A 10 -4.22 -0.43 -10.02
CA ASP A 10 -3.91 0.31 -11.23
C ASP A 10 -3.74 1.80 -10.91
N LEU A 11 -2.53 2.32 -11.14
CA LEU A 11 -2.18 3.72 -10.89
C LEU A 11 -2.02 4.51 -12.20
N SER A 12 -2.39 3.93 -13.33
CA SER A 12 -2.14 4.49 -14.67
C SER A 12 -2.83 5.83 -14.93
N ALA A 13 -3.90 6.13 -14.20
CA ALA A 13 -4.62 7.40 -14.26
C ALA A 13 -3.93 8.55 -13.49
N ILE A 14 -2.97 8.24 -12.63
CA ILE A 14 -2.28 9.21 -11.75
C ILE A 14 -0.80 9.31 -12.12
N VAL A 15 -0.17 8.17 -12.40
CA VAL A 15 1.28 8.08 -12.59
C VAL A 15 1.64 8.09 -14.07
N PRO A 16 2.65 8.88 -14.52
CA PRO A 16 3.09 8.88 -15.92
C PRO A 16 3.70 7.56 -16.38
N ALA A 17 3.56 7.24 -17.67
CA ALA A 17 4.02 5.97 -18.28
C ALA A 17 5.51 5.64 -18.08
N LYS A 18 6.38 6.65 -17.88
CA LYS A 18 7.82 6.43 -17.69
C LYS A 18 8.24 6.21 -16.23
N ALA A 19 7.32 6.36 -15.27
CA ALA A 19 7.66 6.23 -13.87
C ALA A 19 8.07 4.79 -13.51
N LYS A 20 9.03 4.65 -12.59
CA LYS A 20 9.58 3.37 -12.13
C LYS A 20 9.21 3.04 -10.69
N ALA A 21 8.85 4.04 -9.90
CA ALA A 21 8.37 3.87 -8.54
C ALA A 21 7.37 4.96 -8.16
N VAL A 22 6.50 4.64 -7.20
CA VAL A 22 5.49 5.54 -6.64
C VAL A 22 5.71 5.73 -5.16
N PHE A 23 5.47 6.96 -4.66
CA PHE A 23 5.44 7.28 -3.25
C PHE A 23 3.99 7.33 -2.76
N ILE A 24 3.65 6.44 -1.84
CA ILE A 24 2.31 6.34 -1.24
C ILE A 24 2.41 6.81 0.20
N ILE A 25 1.50 7.70 0.60
CA ILE A 25 1.24 8.03 2.00
C ILE A 25 -0.09 7.42 2.41
N GLY A 26 -0.12 6.82 3.59
CA GLY A 26 -1.32 6.25 4.18
C GLY A 26 -1.65 6.94 5.49
N HIS A 27 -2.93 7.27 5.66
CA HIS A 27 -3.54 7.72 6.89
C HIS A 27 -4.43 6.58 7.40
N LEU A 28 -4.06 6.01 8.54
CA LEU A 28 -4.57 4.72 8.98
C LEU A 28 -4.83 4.67 10.48
N GLN A 29 -5.98 4.10 10.83
CA GLN A 29 -6.44 3.84 12.19
C GLN A 29 -7.22 2.53 12.21
N GLY A 30 -6.97 1.70 13.23
CA GLY A 30 -7.72 0.48 13.46
C GLY A 30 -8.05 0.28 14.94
N ALA A 31 -9.10 -0.50 15.20
CA ALA A 31 -9.56 -0.85 16.53
C ALA A 31 -8.66 -1.87 17.26
N ALA A 32 -7.72 -2.50 16.55
CA ALA A 32 -6.74 -3.41 17.15
C ALA A 32 -5.29 -3.06 16.73
N VAL A 33 -4.34 -3.78 17.34
CA VAL A 33 -2.92 -3.73 17.00
C VAL A 33 -2.58 -4.75 15.91
N SER A 34 -1.49 -4.51 15.19
CA SER A 34 -0.94 -5.38 14.16
C SER A 34 -1.79 -5.52 12.90
N TRP A 35 -2.75 -4.62 12.66
CA TRP A 35 -3.41 -4.55 11.37
C TRP A 35 -2.51 -3.88 10.35
N ALA A 36 -2.37 -4.48 9.17
CA ALA A 36 -1.45 -4.00 8.15
C ALA A 36 -2.08 -3.91 6.77
N ILE A 37 -1.64 -2.89 6.04
CA ILE A 37 -1.66 -2.86 4.58
C ILE A 37 -0.24 -2.99 4.06
N MET A 38 -0.06 -3.85 3.06
CA MET A 38 1.23 -4.12 2.45
C MET A 38 1.18 -3.80 0.97
N PHE A 39 2.33 -3.37 0.43
CA PHE A 39 2.50 -3.03 -0.96
C PHE A 39 3.76 -3.68 -1.53
N ARG A 40 3.68 -4.20 -2.76
CA ARG A 40 4.82 -4.74 -3.48
C ARG A 40 4.73 -4.46 -4.97
N LYS A 41 5.86 -4.60 -5.66
CA LYS A 41 5.87 -4.65 -7.13
C LYS A 41 5.03 -5.84 -7.61
N LYS A 42 4.22 -5.64 -8.64
CA LYS A 42 3.44 -6.73 -9.25
C LYS A 42 4.36 -7.87 -9.70
N GLY A 43 3.98 -9.11 -9.38
CA GLY A 43 4.73 -10.31 -9.71
C GLY A 43 5.90 -10.61 -8.77
N ASN A 44 6.18 -9.77 -7.77
CA ASN A 44 7.14 -10.12 -6.73
C ASN A 44 6.54 -11.19 -5.81
N VAL A 45 7.18 -12.36 -5.72
CA VAL A 45 6.72 -13.47 -4.88
C VAL A 45 7.39 -13.52 -3.51
N ASN A 46 8.37 -12.64 -3.25
CA ASN A 46 9.08 -12.62 -1.97
C ASN A 46 8.16 -12.12 -0.84
N GLU A 47 8.09 -12.88 0.25
CA GLU A 47 7.24 -12.57 1.41
C GLU A 47 7.76 -11.41 2.27
N VAL A 48 9.05 -11.05 2.14
CA VAL A 48 9.70 -10.02 2.96
C VAL A 48 9.99 -8.72 2.21
N VAL A 49 9.82 -8.69 0.88
CA VAL A 49 10.11 -7.51 0.06
C VAL A 49 8.81 -6.78 -0.24
N HIS A 50 8.23 -6.20 0.80
CA HIS A 50 7.07 -5.33 0.73
C HIS A 50 7.27 -4.09 1.60
N GLY A 51 6.74 -2.96 1.16
CA GLY A 51 6.50 -1.82 2.04
C GLY A 51 5.23 -2.08 2.84
N GLY A 52 5.23 -1.81 4.14
CA GLY A 52 4.09 -2.08 5.02
C GLY A 52 3.72 -0.86 5.85
N MET A 53 2.44 -0.72 6.15
CA MET A 53 1.92 0.25 7.10
C MET A 53 1.03 -0.48 8.10
N GLU A 54 1.34 -0.32 9.39
CA GLU A 54 0.69 -1.10 10.46
C GLU A 54 0.19 -0.23 11.63
N THR A 55 -0.87 -0.71 12.28
CA THR A 55 -1.28 -0.25 13.61
C THR A 55 -0.37 -0.89 14.66
N ILE A 56 0.26 -0.12 15.56
CA ILE A 56 0.99 -0.70 16.73
C ILE A 56 0.28 -0.40 18.06
N ARG A 57 -0.77 0.42 18.01
CA ARG A 57 -1.69 0.74 19.10
C ARG A 57 -3.09 0.89 18.51
N ALA A 58 -4.09 0.34 19.20
CA ALA A 58 -5.49 0.48 18.84
C ALA A 58 -5.97 1.93 19.01
N ASN A 59 -6.89 2.37 18.15
CA ASN A 59 -7.57 3.67 18.23
C ASN A 59 -6.63 4.89 18.22
N ILE A 60 -5.46 4.76 17.58
CA ILE A 60 -4.51 5.85 17.40
C ILE A 60 -4.23 6.02 15.91
N GLU A 61 -4.54 7.21 15.41
CA GLU A 61 -4.25 7.63 14.04
C GLU A 61 -2.76 7.60 13.74
N ARG A 62 -2.42 7.17 12.50
CA ARG A 62 -1.04 7.20 12.00
C ARG A 62 -0.91 7.57 10.54
N HIS A 63 0.22 8.23 10.29
CA HIS A 63 0.65 8.63 8.97
C HIS A 63 1.92 7.83 8.65
N ARG A 64 1.83 6.91 7.70
CA ARG A 64 2.93 6.06 7.24
C ARG A 64 3.14 6.29 5.76
N SER A 65 4.32 5.95 5.25
CA SER A 65 4.62 6.12 3.85
C SER A 65 5.47 4.97 3.30
N SER A 66 5.36 4.72 2.01
CA SER A 66 6.00 3.60 1.32
C SER A 66 6.39 4.01 -0.10
N ILE A 67 7.56 3.55 -0.54
CA ILE A 67 8.00 3.67 -1.93
C ILE A 67 7.93 2.29 -2.55
N VAL A 68 7.23 2.16 -3.66
CA VAL A 68 6.94 0.87 -4.31
C VAL A 68 7.31 0.95 -5.78
N ALA A 69 8.05 -0.04 -6.26
CA ALA A 69 8.37 -0.15 -7.69
C ALA A 69 7.11 -0.50 -8.50
N LEU A 70 6.96 0.14 -9.66
CA LEU A 70 5.89 -0.11 -10.61
C LEU A 70 6.27 -1.25 -11.57
N ASP A 71 5.29 -1.94 -12.12
CA ASP A 71 5.47 -2.70 -13.35
C ASP A 71 5.33 -1.79 -14.60
N ASP A 72 5.46 -2.38 -15.78
CA ASP A 72 5.37 -1.65 -17.05
C ASP A 72 3.97 -1.07 -17.32
N ASP A 73 2.93 -1.65 -16.69
CA ASP A 73 1.53 -1.21 -16.76
C ASP A 73 1.14 -0.19 -15.68
N ARG A 74 2.11 0.27 -14.87
CA ARG A 74 1.89 1.18 -13.72
C ARG A 74 0.99 0.59 -12.64
N LYS A 75 1.12 -0.72 -12.43
CA LYS A 75 0.45 -1.47 -11.37
C LYS A 75 1.42 -1.81 -10.25
N ILE A 76 0.87 -1.80 -9.04
CA ILE A 76 1.47 -2.43 -7.87
C ILE A 76 0.52 -3.50 -7.35
N GLN A 77 0.96 -4.28 -6.38
CA GLN A 77 0.08 -5.17 -5.63
C GLN A 77 -0.07 -4.69 -4.19
N TYR A 78 -1.27 -4.84 -3.65
CA TYR A 78 -1.57 -4.57 -2.25
C TYR A 78 -2.27 -5.76 -1.59
N LYS A 79 -2.13 -5.85 -0.27
CA LYS A 79 -2.84 -6.80 0.59
C LYS A 79 -3.25 -6.10 1.87
N VAL A 80 -4.47 -6.36 2.34
CA VAL A 80 -5.00 -5.86 3.60
C VAL A 80 -5.37 -7.07 4.46
N ASP A 81 -4.90 -7.11 5.70
CA ASP A 81 -5.02 -8.30 6.56
C ASP A 81 -6.35 -8.37 7.35
N ASP A 82 -7.03 -7.26 7.59
CA ASP A 82 -8.26 -7.20 8.41
C ASP A 82 -9.27 -6.20 7.85
N GLU A 83 -10.56 -6.51 7.95
CA GLU A 83 -11.68 -5.74 7.40
C GLU A 83 -12.14 -4.58 8.28
N ASN A 84 -11.70 -4.54 9.54
CA ASN A 84 -12.29 -3.66 10.56
C ASN A 84 -11.60 -2.29 10.72
N TRP A 85 -10.93 -1.78 9.69
CA TRP A 85 -10.26 -0.46 9.74
C TRP A 85 -11.26 0.67 10.02
N ASP A 86 -10.93 1.55 10.97
CA ASP A 86 -11.69 2.80 11.19
C ASP A 86 -11.40 3.80 10.07
N THR A 87 -10.15 3.87 9.65
CA THR A 87 -9.68 4.74 8.57
C THR A 87 -8.54 4.05 7.83
N LEU A 88 -8.62 4.04 6.51
CA LEU A 88 -7.57 3.56 5.62
C LEU A 88 -7.59 4.39 4.34
N ASP A 89 -7.02 5.59 4.43
CA ASP A 89 -6.91 6.53 3.31
C ASP A 89 -5.50 6.45 2.72
N LEU A 90 -5.42 6.34 1.39
CA LEU A 90 -4.17 6.28 0.65
C LEU A 90 -4.09 7.41 -0.37
N ALA A 91 -2.92 8.05 -0.46
CA ALA A 91 -2.66 9.06 -1.46
C ALA A 91 -1.31 8.84 -2.15
N VAL A 92 -1.27 9.07 -3.46
CA VAL A 92 -0.03 9.16 -4.23
C VAL A 92 0.56 10.55 -4.03
N LYS A 93 1.75 10.62 -3.46
CA LYS A 93 2.42 11.90 -3.14
C LYS A 93 3.54 12.26 -4.13
N GLY A 94 4.00 11.31 -4.93
CA GLY A 94 5.04 11.53 -5.93
C GLY A 94 5.47 10.24 -6.64
N TRP A 95 6.42 10.37 -7.57
CA TRP A 95 6.96 9.26 -8.36
C TRP A 95 8.39 9.56 -8.82
N TRP A 96 9.10 8.51 -9.25
CA TRP A 96 10.45 8.58 -9.84
C TRP A 96 10.47 8.02 -11.26
N PHE A 97 11.39 8.50 -12.09
CA PHE A 97 11.65 8.04 -13.47
C PHE A 97 12.86 7.12 -13.56
#